data_AF-L5LE60-F1
#
_entry.id   AF-L5LE60-F1
#
_cell.length_a   1.000
_cell.length_b   1.000
_cell.length_c   1.000
_cell.angle_alpha   90.00
_cell.angle_beta   90.00
_cell.angle_gamma   90.00
#
_symmetry.space_group_name_H-M   'P 1'
#
loop_
_entity.id
_entity.type
_entity.pdbx_description
1 polymer ?
#
loop_
_entity_poly.entity_id
_entity_poly.type
_entity_poly.pdbx_seq_one_letter_code
_entity_poly.pdbx_strand_id
1 'polypeptide(L)'
;MSKGGCQRLFHLSGLFSRLQAPVPTARAFSTPQSSRRVAGAAVWALGRLNHVAIAVPDLEKARAFYRDVLGAQVSEVSPLPEHGVSVVFVDLGNTKLELLHPLGKDSPIAGFLQKNKAGGMHHVCIELPKLDFVQQRTRKGLCPSGRGSRSGQSAL
;
A
#
# COMPACT_ATOMS: atom_id res chain seq x y z
N MET A 1 -46.88 -37.48 -11.24
CA MET A 1 -47.43 -37.88 -12.56
C MET A 1 -48.05 -36.66 -13.20
N SER A 2 -47.34 -36.00 -14.12
CA SER A 2 -47.53 -36.07 -15.58
C SER A 2 -48.67 -35.19 -16.12
N LYS A 3 -48.26 -33.98 -16.53
CA LYS A 3 -48.60 -33.25 -17.78
C LYS A 3 -50.09 -33.01 -18.12
N GLY A 4 -50.53 -31.77 -17.93
CA GLY A 4 -51.46 -31.06 -18.84
C GLY A 4 -50.72 -29.85 -19.43
N GLY A 5 -51.00 -29.31 -20.61
CA GLY A 5 -52.00 -29.63 -21.61
C GLY A 5 -51.83 -28.68 -22.80
N CYS A 6 -52.27 -29.17 -23.96
CA CYS A 6 -52.87 -28.47 -25.09
C CYS A 6 -52.11 -27.31 -25.77
N GLN A 7 -51.55 -27.61 -26.95
CA GLN A 7 -51.22 -26.64 -27.99
C GLN A 7 -52.37 -26.58 -29.02
N ARG A 8 -52.71 -25.36 -29.49
CA ARG A 8 -53.13 -24.99 -30.86
C ARG A 8 -53.38 -23.46 -30.88
N LEU A 9 -52.58 -22.68 -31.60
CA LEU A 9 -52.71 -22.27 -33.02
C LEU A 9 -53.83 -21.24 -33.27
N PHE A 10 -53.48 -20.00 -33.62
CA PHE A 10 -53.61 -19.44 -34.98
C PHE A 10 -53.45 -17.90 -34.99
N HIS A 11 -52.47 -17.47 -35.79
CA HIS A 11 -52.48 -16.34 -36.73
C HIS A 11 -52.97 -14.96 -36.26
N LEU A 12 -52.06 -13.99 -36.28
CA LEU A 12 -52.30 -12.76 -37.03
C LEU A 12 -50.97 -12.20 -37.56
N SER A 13 -50.99 -12.04 -38.88
CA SER A 13 -50.04 -11.37 -39.75
C SER A 13 -49.77 -9.93 -39.29
N GLY A 14 -48.48 -9.61 -39.09
CA GLY A 14 -48.01 -8.25 -38.92
C GLY A 14 -46.76 -8.04 -39.75
N LEU A 15 -46.94 -7.46 -40.94
CA LEU A 15 -45.86 -6.87 -41.74
C LEU A 15 -45.12 -5.84 -40.88
N PHE A 16 -43.84 -6.07 -40.60
CA PHE A 16 -42.95 -5.00 -40.17
C PHE A 16 -41.70 -4.98 -41.04
N SER A 17 -41.63 -3.89 -41.80
CA SER A 17 -40.57 -3.49 -42.70
C SER A 17 -39.19 -3.65 -42.09
N ARG A 18 -38.28 -4.20 -42.89
CA ARG A 18 -36.83 -4.06 -42.72
C ARG A 18 -36.47 -2.58 -42.59
N LEU A 19 -36.18 -2.14 -41.38
CA LEU A 19 -35.37 -0.95 -41.14
C LEU A 19 -33.96 -1.42 -40.81
N GLN A 20 -33.07 -1.29 -41.79
CA GLN A 20 -31.62 -1.34 -41.57
C GLN A 20 -31.26 -0.11 -40.75
N ALA A 21 -31.03 -0.30 -39.45
CA ALA A 21 -30.34 0.70 -38.65
C ALA A 21 -28.82 0.45 -38.77
N PRO A 22 -28.01 1.48 -39.08
CA PRO A 22 -26.57 1.33 -39.08
C PRO A 22 -26.09 1.00 -37.67
N VAL A 23 -25.28 -0.05 -37.55
CA VAL A 23 -24.57 -0.41 -36.32
C VAL A 23 -23.77 0.81 -35.86
N PRO A 24 -23.97 1.35 -34.65
CA PRO A 24 -23.10 2.38 -34.15
C PRO A 24 -21.72 1.75 -33.96
N THR A 25 -20.77 2.21 -34.77
CA THR A 25 -19.35 1.92 -34.65
C THR A 25 -18.97 2.12 -33.19
N ALA A 26 -18.48 1.05 -32.55
CA ALA A 26 -17.94 1.12 -31.20
C ALA A 26 -16.99 2.32 -31.12
N ARG A 27 -17.32 3.32 -30.29
CA ARG A 27 -16.31 4.28 -29.86
C ARG A 27 -15.27 3.47 -29.13
N ALA A 28 -14.12 3.27 -29.77
CA ALA A 28 -12.94 2.79 -29.08
C ALA A 28 -12.75 3.71 -27.87
N PHE A 29 -12.89 3.16 -26.66
CA PHE A 29 -12.47 3.83 -25.46
C PHE A 29 -10.96 3.95 -25.55
N SER A 30 -10.51 5.07 -26.11
CA SER A 30 -9.13 5.48 -26.10
C SER A 30 -8.73 5.57 -24.63
N THR A 31 -7.89 4.66 -24.17
CA THR A 31 -7.23 4.79 -22.88
C THR A 31 -6.53 6.15 -22.87
N PRO A 32 -6.81 7.05 -21.90
CA PRO A 32 -5.92 8.15 -21.69
C PRO A 32 -4.66 7.56 -21.08
N GLN A 33 -3.70 7.22 -21.94
CA GLN A 33 -2.30 7.06 -21.55
C GLN A 33 -1.80 8.44 -21.10
N SER A 34 -2.17 8.81 -19.88
CA SER A 34 -1.69 10.00 -19.21
C SER A 34 -0.97 9.57 -17.95
N SER A 35 0.12 8.83 -18.14
CA SER A 35 1.23 8.99 -17.21
C SER A 35 1.65 10.46 -17.33
N ARG A 36 1.11 11.31 -16.45
CA ARG A 36 1.71 12.62 -16.20
C ARG A 36 3.11 12.35 -15.66
N ARG A 37 4.08 12.25 -16.57
CA ARG A 37 5.46 12.59 -16.24
C ARG A 37 5.39 14.03 -15.76
N VAL A 38 5.61 14.24 -14.47
CA VAL A 38 5.88 15.58 -13.93
C VAL A 38 7.14 16.07 -14.65
N ALA A 39 6.97 16.94 -15.64
CA ALA A 39 8.04 17.52 -16.41
C ALA A 39 8.62 18.73 -15.65
N GLY A 40 9.92 18.67 -15.42
CA GLY A 40 10.73 19.62 -14.68
C GLY A 40 11.80 18.81 -13.94
N ALA A 41 13.09 19.06 -14.16
CA ALA A 41 14.16 18.33 -13.49
C ALA A 41 13.97 18.48 -11.97
N ALA A 42 13.35 17.48 -11.34
CA ALA A 42 12.97 17.53 -9.94
C ALA A 42 14.27 17.60 -9.13
N VAL A 43 14.53 18.75 -8.52
CA VAL A 43 15.70 18.99 -7.66
C VAL A 43 15.76 17.98 -6.51
N TRP A 44 14.61 17.39 -6.17
CA TRP A 44 14.48 16.21 -5.32
C TRP A 44 13.68 15.15 -6.07
N ALA A 45 14.38 14.17 -6.63
CA ALA A 45 13.72 12.99 -7.11
C ALA A 45 13.22 12.20 -5.87
N LEU A 46 11.97 12.40 -5.48
CA LEU A 46 11.33 11.55 -4.47
C LEU A 46 10.92 10.23 -5.12
N GLY A 47 11.27 9.13 -4.49
CA GLY A 47 10.90 7.78 -4.89
C GLY A 47 9.56 7.34 -4.30
N ARG A 48 9.35 6.02 -4.28
CA ARG A 48 8.11 5.42 -3.74
C ARG A 48 8.12 5.43 -2.20
N LEU A 49 6.93 5.29 -1.63
CA LEU A 49 6.76 4.93 -0.23
C LEU A 49 7.30 3.52 0.01
N ASN A 50 8.33 3.40 0.83
CA ASN A 50 8.91 2.11 1.19
C ASN A 50 8.02 1.42 2.24
N HIS A 51 7.81 2.10 3.37
CA HIS A 51 6.97 1.61 4.45
C HIS A 51 6.40 2.72 5.33
N VAL A 52 5.36 2.35 6.10
CA VAL A 52 4.87 3.12 7.25
C VAL A 52 5.15 2.31 8.51
N ALA A 53 5.89 2.91 9.44
CA ALA A 53 6.21 2.28 10.72
C ALA A 53 5.16 2.65 11.78
N ILE A 54 4.61 1.64 12.42
CA ILE A 54 3.58 1.77 13.45
C ILE A 54 4.13 1.15 14.74
N ALA A 55 4.31 1.96 15.77
CA ALA A 55 4.67 1.45 17.09
C ALA A 55 3.43 0.84 17.74
N VAL A 56 3.53 -0.41 18.18
CA VAL A 56 2.41 -1.16 18.79
C VAL A 56 2.78 -1.62 20.21
N PRO A 57 1.83 -1.57 21.16
CA PRO A 57 2.08 -2.01 22.54
C PRO A 57 2.13 -3.54 22.67
N ASP A 58 1.60 -4.28 21.69
CA ASP A 58 1.59 -5.74 21.67
C ASP A 58 1.72 -6.21 20.22
N LEU A 59 2.87 -6.81 19.91
CA LEU A 59 3.23 -7.16 18.54
C LEU A 59 2.40 -8.33 18.00
N GLU A 60 2.13 -9.34 18.84
CA GLU A 60 1.37 -10.52 18.43
C GLU A 60 -0.11 -10.19 18.22
N LYS A 61 -0.70 -9.34 19.08
CA LYS A 61 -2.08 -8.88 18.87
C LYS A 61 -2.20 -8.06 17.59
N ALA A 62 -1.25 -7.17 17.33
CA ALA A 62 -1.26 -6.37 16.11
C ALA A 62 -1.09 -7.27 14.87
N ARG A 63 -0.14 -8.21 14.90
CA ARG A 63 0.08 -9.21 13.85
C ARG A 63 -1.19 -10.02 13.57
N ALA A 64 -1.81 -10.58 14.61
CA ALA A 64 -3.04 -11.36 14.50
C ALA A 64 -4.19 -10.52 13.93
N PHE A 65 -4.32 -9.26 14.32
CA PHE A 65 -5.33 -8.36 13.74
C PHE A 65 -5.17 -8.20 12.22
N TYR A 66 -3.96 -7.88 11.75
CA TYR A 66 -3.74 -7.73 10.30
C TYR A 66 -3.89 -9.05 9.54
N ARG A 67 -3.46 -10.18 10.12
CA ARG A 67 -3.55 -11.50 9.49
C ARG A 67 -4.98 -12.05 9.48
N ASP A 68 -5.62 -12.11 10.65
CA ASP A 68 -6.84 -12.87 10.87
C ASP A 68 -8.11 -12.05 10.64
N VAL A 69 -8.08 -10.76 10.98
CA VAL A 69 -9.25 -9.88 10.85
C VAL A 69 -9.26 -9.21 9.48
N LEU A 70 -8.11 -8.69 9.04
CA LEU A 70 -7.99 -7.98 7.77
C LEU A 70 -7.53 -8.85 6.60
N GLY A 71 -7.10 -10.09 6.86
CA GLY A 71 -6.70 -11.03 5.80
C GLY A 71 -5.41 -10.66 5.06
N ALA A 72 -4.57 -9.81 5.65
CA ALA A 72 -3.31 -9.41 5.03
C ALA A 72 -2.25 -10.52 5.12
N GLN A 73 -1.27 -10.49 4.21
CA GLN A 73 -0.08 -11.32 4.34
C GLN A 73 0.86 -10.69 5.36
N VAL A 74 1.18 -11.44 6.43
CA VAL A 74 1.96 -10.94 7.55
C VAL A 74 3.12 -11.89 7.85
N SER A 75 4.30 -11.33 8.10
CA SER A 75 5.49 -12.12 8.44
C SER A 75 5.43 -12.69 9.87
N GLU A 76 6.38 -13.57 10.19
CA GLU A 76 6.73 -13.86 11.59
C GLU A 76 7.38 -12.65 12.25
N VAL A 77 7.43 -12.68 13.59
CA VAL A 77 8.17 -11.70 14.38
C VAL A 77 9.67 -11.86 14.15
N SER A 78 10.33 -10.77 13.76
CA SER A 78 11.78 -10.72 13.60
C SER A 78 12.40 -9.79 14.67
N PRO A 79 13.24 -10.32 15.57
CA PRO A 79 13.95 -9.48 16.53
C PRO A 79 15.12 -8.76 15.84
N LEU A 80 15.26 -7.46 16.08
CA LEU A 80 16.34 -6.60 15.56
C LEU A 80 17.06 -5.91 16.73
N PRO A 81 17.97 -6.63 17.44
CA PRO A 81 18.60 -6.13 18.65
C PRO A 81 19.42 -4.86 18.44
N GLU A 82 20.08 -4.73 17.29
CA GLU A 82 20.89 -3.53 16.95
C GLU A 82 20.04 -2.25 16.88
N HIS A 83 18.75 -2.40 16.59
CA HIS A 83 17.78 -1.32 16.46
C HIS A 83 16.87 -1.20 17.68
N GLY A 84 17.03 -2.11 18.66
CA GLY A 84 16.22 -2.14 19.87
C GLY A 84 14.73 -2.34 19.61
N VAL A 85 14.36 -3.05 18.53
CA VAL A 85 12.96 -3.32 18.17
C VAL A 85 12.77 -4.76 17.71
N SER A 86 11.55 -5.27 17.86
CA SER A 86 11.06 -6.43 17.11
C SER A 86 10.06 -5.93 16.07
N VAL A 87 10.15 -6.48 14.86
CA VAL A 87 9.34 -6.06 13.72
C VAL A 87 8.45 -7.19 13.21
N VAL A 88 7.28 -6.81 12.73
CA VAL A 88 6.43 -7.63 11.86
C VAL A 88 6.11 -6.84 10.61
N PHE A 89 6.25 -7.48 9.45
CA PHE A 89 5.95 -6.88 8.15
C PHE A 89 4.55 -7.29 7.71
N VAL A 90 3.72 -6.31 7.38
CA VAL A 90 2.43 -6.51 6.72
C VAL A 90 2.57 -6.10 5.26
N ASP A 91 2.34 -7.04 4.35
CA ASP A 91 2.41 -6.77 2.91
C ASP A 91 1.06 -6.29 2.38
N LEU A 92 1.05 -5.08 1.80
CA LEU A 92 -0.12 -4.50 1.14
C LEU A 92 0.00 -4.56 -0.39
N GLY A 93 1.05 -5.18 -0.93
CA GLY A 93 1.32 -5.31 -2.35
C GLY A 93 1.99 -4.07 -2.98
N ASN A 94 1.50 -2.87 -2.67
CA ASN A 94 2.10 -1.61 -3.16
C ASN A 94 3.15 -1.03 -2.21
N THR A 95 3.06 -1.34 -0.91
CA THR A 95 3.96 -0.89 0.16
C THR A 95 3.86 -1.85 1.35
N LYS A 96 4.62 -1.57 2.41
CA LYS A 96 4.64 -2.39 3.63
C LYS A 96 4.28 -1.57 4.86
N LEU A 97 3.64 -2.22 5.82
CA LEU A 97 3.58 -1.70 7.19
C LEU A 97 4.62 -2.43 8.03
N GLU A 98 5.37 -1.67 8.81
CA GLU A 98 6.32 -2.19 9.79
C GLU A 98 5.73 -1.99 11.18
N LEU A 99 5.24 -3.06 11.79
CA LEU A 99 4.74 -3.04 13.15
C LEU A 99 5.93 -3.21 14.08
N LEU A 100 6.21 -2.21 14.91
CA LEU A 100 7.38 -2.16 15.76
C LEU A 100 6.99 -2.28 17.24
N HIS A 101 7.70 -3.14 17.96
CA HIS A 101 7.61 -3.24 19.40
C HIS A 101 9.00 -3.12 20.05
N PRO A 102 9.14 -2.44 21.19
CA PRO A 102 10.43 -2.31 21.88
C PRO A 102 11.09 -3.67 22.13
N LEU A 103 12.39 -3.75 21.87
CA LEU A 103 13.23 -4.87 22.25
C LEU A 103 14.37 -4.35 23.13
N GLY A 104 14.44 -4.83 24.37
CA GLY A 104 15.41 -4.35 25.35
C GLY A 104 14.98 -3.06 26.07
N LYS A 105 15.82 -2.63 27.02
CA LYS A 105 15.51 -1.50 27.93
C LYS A 105 15.76 -0.13 27.27
N ASP A 106 16.66 -0.07 26.31
CA ASP A 106 17.10 1.17 25.65
C ASP A 106 16.49 1.37 24.26
N SER A 107 15.29 0.80 24.03
CA SER A 107 14.62 0.90 22.74
C SER A 107 14.29 2.35 22.37
N PRO A 108 14.60 2.80 21.14
CA PRO A 108 14.34 4.18 20.71
C PRO A 108 12.85 4.54 20.69
N ILE A 109 11.96 3.55 20.56
CA ILE A 109 10.51 3.76 20.49
C ILE A 109 9.81 3.61 21.85
N ALA A 110 10.53 3.25 22.92
CA ALA A 110 9.95 3.06 24.26
C ALA A 110 9.28 4.34 24.77
N GLY A 111 9.95 5.49 24.63
CA GLY A 111 9.39 6.78 25.02
C GLY A 111 8.15 7.18 24.21
N PHE A 112 8.05 6.74 22.95
CA PHE A 112 6.86 6.97 22.12
C PHE A 112 5.65 6.20 22.65
N LEU A 113 5.83 4.92 23.00
CA LEU A 113 4.74 4.09 23.54
C LEU A 113 4.33 4.49 24.97
N GLN A 114 5.25 5.05 25.76
CA GLN A 114 4.89 5.63 27.07
C GLN A 114 3.89 6.80 26.92
N LYS A 115 4.08 7.64 25.89
CA LYS A 115 3.18 8.75 25.58
C LYS A 115 1.91 8.26 24.87
N ASN A 116 2.04 7.30 23.96
CA ASN A 116 0.97 6.77 23.14
C ASN A 116 0.69 5.30 23.52
N LYS A 117 -0.01 5.10 24.64
CA LYS A 117 -0.22 3.77 25.24
C LYS A 117 -0.93 2.77 24.32
N ALA A 118 -1.76 3.25 23.40
CA ALA A 118 -2.47 2.43 22.43
C ALA A 118 -1.62 2.13 21.16
N GLY A 119 -0.41 2.68 21.05
CA GLY A 119 0.37 2.68 19.82
C GLY A 119 0.06 3.86 18.90
N GLY A 120 0.66 3.86 17.71
CA GLY A 120 0.44 4.89 16.70
C GLY A 120 1.47 4.88 15.57
N MET A 121 1.20 5.65 14.51
CA MET A 121 2.17 5.86 13.43
C MET A 121 3.41 6.58 13.97
N HIS A 122 4.58 5.97 13.78
CA HIS A 122 5.84 6.48 14.28
C HIS A 122 6.58 7.28 13.21
N HIS A 123 6.71 6.73 12.00
CA HIS A 123 7.37 7.41 10.89
C HIS A 123 6.97 6.81 9.53
N VAL A 124 7.35 7.51 8.46
CA VAL A 124 7.14 7.12 7.07
C VAL A 124 8.48 7.13 6.36
N CYS A 125 8.80 6.08 5.61
CA CYS A 125 10.05 5.96 4.86
C CYS A 125 9.80 6.11 3.36
N ILE A 126 10.44 7.09 2.74
CA ILE A 126 10.32 7.37 1.30
C ILE A 126 11.68 7.11 0.65
N GLU A 127 11.68 6.36 -0.43
CA GLU A 127 12.90 6.07 -1.18
C GLU A 127 13.39 7.31 -1.93
N LEU A 128 14.70 7.39 -2.17
CA LEU A 128 15.31 8.41 -3.00
C LEU A 128 16.23 7.72 -4.03
N PRO A 129 16.18 8.10 -5.32
CA PRO A 129 17.11 7.60 -6.31
C PRO A 129 18.50 8.23 -6.10
N LYS A 130 19.52 7.38 -5.98
CA LYS A 130 20.95 7.69 -5.76
C LYS A 130 21.22 8.69 -4.62
N LEU A 131 21.65 8.14 -3.48
CA LEU A 131 21.92 8.83 -2.20
C LEU A 131 22.99 9.93 -2.25
N ASP A 132 23.88 9.90 -3.24
CA ASP A 132 25.10 10.72 -3.28
C ASP A 132 24.83 12.22 -3.26
N PHE A 133 23.70 12.67 -3.83
CA PHE A 133 23.36 14.10 -3.94
C PHE A 133 22.48 14.66 -2.81
N VAL A 134 21.79 13.82 -2.05
CA VAL A 134 20.79 14.29 -1.08
C VAL A 134 21.45 14.69 0.24
N GLN A 135 22.35 13.86 0.77
CA GLN A 135 22.98 14.08 2.08
C GLN A 135 23.75 15.42 2.16
N GLN A 136 24.32 15.86 1.03
CA GLN A 136 25.09 17.10 0.94
C GLN A 136 24.19 18.36 1.02
N ARG A 137 22.92 18.26 0.61
CA ARG A 137 21.96 19.39 0.60
C ARG A 137 21.09 19.46 1.83
N THR A 138 20.71 18.34 2.46
CA THR A 138 19.91 18.34 3.71
C THR A 138 20.65 19.05 4.84
N ARG A 139 21.98 18.88 4.92
CA ARG A 139 22.85 19.59 5.89
C ARG A 139 22.78 21.12 5.81
N LYS A 140 22.31 21.70 4.70
CA LYS A 140 22.23 23.17 4.52
C LYS A 140 20.85 23.78 4.86
N GLY A 141 19.85 23.00 5.27
CA GLY A 141 18.54 23.59 5.59
C GLY A 141 17.52 22.69 6.30
N LEU A 142 17.78 21.40 6.48
CA LEU A 142 16.87 20.48 7.15
C LEU A 142 17.70 19.53 8.03
N CYS A 143 17.66 19.69 9.35
CA CYS A 143 18.37 18.79 10.27
C CYS A 143 17.72 17.40 10.24
N PRO A 144 18.35 16.36 9.66
CA PRO A 144 17.79 15.01 9.67
C PRO A 144 17.88 14.47 11.11
N SER A 145 16.80 13.92 11.65
CA SER A 145 16.76 13.36 13.01
C SER A 145 17.53 12.03 13.18
N GLY A 146 18.49 11.72 12.30
CA GLY A 146 19.28 10.50 12.34
C GLY A 146 20.65 10.69 11.70
N ARG A 147 21.71 10.41 12.45
CA ARG A 147 23.09 10.43 11.96
C ARG A 147 23.45 9.01 11.48
N GLY A 148 23.24 8.71 10.19
CA GLY A 148 23.65 7.42 9.63
C GLY A 148 23.23 7.22 8.17
N SER A 149 24.19 7.14 7.27
CA SER A 149 23.99 6.67 5.89
C SER A 149 23.93 5.14 5.89
N ARG A 150 22.75 4.54 5.69
CA ARG A 150 22.65 3.10 5.39
C ARG A 150 21.98 2.94 4.04
N SER A 151 22.79 2.64 3.03
CA SER A 151 22.34 2.33 1.68
C SER A 151 21.72 0.93 1.66
N GLY A 152 20.44 0.82 1.30
CA GLY A 152 19.89 -0.42 0.73
C GLY A 152 19.38 -1.49 1.70
N GLN A 153 19.19 -1.21 2.98
CA GLN A 153 18.40 -2.07 3.85
C GLN A 153 17.03 -1.40 4.05
N SER A 154 15.94 -2.04 3.60
CA SER A 154 14.63 -1.85 4.25
C SER A 154 14.93 -1.92 5.72
N ALA A 155 14.62 -0.86 6.47
CA ALA A 155 15.06 -0.67 7.85
C ALA A 155 15.05 -2.01 8.60
N LEU A 156 16.24 -2.64 8.65
CA LEU A 156 16.55 -3.68 9.60
C LEU A 156 16.79 -3.01 10.94
#